data_AF-H2PZ32-F1
#
_entry.id   AF-H2PZ32-F1
#
_cell.length_a   1.000
_cell.length_b   1.000
_cell.length_c   1.000
_cell.angle_alpha   90.00
_cell.angle_beta   90.00
_cell.angle_gamma   90.00
#
_symmetry.space_group_name_H-M   'P 1'
#
loop_
_entity.id
_entity.type
_entity.pdbx_description
1 polymer ?
#
loop_
_entity_poly.entity_id
_entity_poly.type
_entity_poly.pdbx_seq_one_letter_code
_entity_poly.pdbx_strand_id
1 'polypeptide(L)'
;MALASGPARRALAGSGQLGLGGFGAPRRGAYEWGVRSTRKPEPPPLDRVYEIPGLEPITFAGKMHFVPWLARPIFPPWDRGYKDPRFYRSPPLHEHPLYKDQACYIFHHRCRLLEGVKQALWLTKTKLIEGLPEKVLSLVDDPRNHIENQDECVLNVISHARLWQTTEEIPKRETYCPVIVDNLIQLCKSQILKHPSLARRICVQNSTFSATWNRESLLLQVRGSGGARLSTKDPLPTIASREEVEATKNHVLETFYPISPIIDLHECNIYDVKNDTGFQEGYPYPYPHTLYLLDKANLRPHRLQPDQLRAKMILFAFGSALAQARLLYGNDAKVLEQPVVVQSVGTDGRVFHFLVFQLNTTDLDSNEGVKNLAWVDSDQLLYQHFWCLPVIKKRVVVEPVGPVGFKPETFRKFLALYLHGAV
;
A
#
# COMPACT_ATOMS: atom_id res chain seq x y z
N MET A 1 35.77 54.23 -14.89
CA MET A 1 36.89 53.66 -14.09
C MET A 1 36.37 52.34 -13.51
N ALA A 2 36.59 51.18 -14.15
CA ALA A 2 37.79 50.33 -14.03
C ALA A 2 38.11 50.07 -12.54
N LEU A 3 38.03 48.86 -11.95
CA LEU A 3 38.53 47.54 -12.38
C LEU A 3 37.76 46.40 -11.68
N ALA A 4 37.75 45.23 -12.32
CA ALA A 4 37.32 43.94 -11.79
C ALA A 4 38.42 43.24 -10.97
N SER A 5 38.07 42.35 -10.04
CA SER A 5 38.87 41.15 -9.71
C SER A 5 38.14 40.22 -8.73
N GLY A 6 38.05 38.93 -9.05
CA GLY A 6 37.43 37.87 -8.23
C GLY A 6 38.34 37.28 -7.13
N PRO A 7 38.38 35.95 -6.94
CA PRO A 7 37.85 35.21 -5.78
C PRO A 7 38.94 34.61 -4.86
N ALA A 8 38.61 34.14 -3.64
CA ALA A 8 39.38 33.07 -2.97
C ALA A 8 38.75 32.50 -1.68
N ARG A 9 38.61 31.17 -1.66
CA ARG A 9 38.61 30.31 -0.46
C ARG A 9 39.93 30.46 0.32
N ARG A 10 39.85 30.47 1.66
CA ARG A 10 40.92 29.99 2.58
C ARG A 10 40.21 29.32 3.77
N ALA A 11 40.20 28.00 3.90
CA ALA A 11 41.30 27.16 4.40
C ALA A 11 41.83 27.66 5.75
N LEU A 12 41.21 27.18 6.84
CA LEU A 12 41.83 27.20 8.16
C LEU A 12 42.54 25.86 8.37
N ALA A 13 43.81 25.83 7.94
CA ALA A 13 44.77 24.82 8.34
C ALA A 13 45.13 25.04 9.82
N GLY A 14 45.39 23.92 10.51
CA GLY A 14 45.44 23.84 11.96
C GLY A 14 46.63 24.50 12.63
N SER A 15 46.45 24.75 13.92
CA SER A 15 47.52 24.94 14.89
C SER A 15 47.73 23.63 15.64
N GLY A 16 48.78 22.91 15.30
CA GLY A 16 49.32 21.88 16.19
C GLY A 16 50.13 22.54 17.30
N GLN A 17 50.00 22.05 18.53
CA GLN A 17 51.16 21.81 19.40
C GLN A 17 50.80 21.01 20.66
N LEU A 18 51.69 20.03 20.90
CA LEU A 18 52.22 19.58 22.19
C LEU A 18 51.31 18.71 23.08
N GLY A 19 51.70 17.44 23.15
CA GLY A 19 51.15 16.48 24.09
C GLY A 19 51.64 16.72 25.52
N LEU A 20 50.72 16.51 26.46
CA LEU A 20 50.94 16.03 27.83
C LEU A 20 49.61 15.39 28.28
N GLY A 21 49.65 14.09 28.61
CA GLY A 21 48.67 13.35 29.43
C GLY A 21 47.18 13.56 29.15
N GLY A 22 46.63 12.90 28.12
CA GLY A 22 45.22 12.97 27.76
C GLY A 22 44.27 12.29 28.74
N PHE A 23 43.84 13.00 29.79
CA PHE A 23 42.51 12.81 30.40
C PHE A 23 41.50 13.74 29.69
N GLY A 24 41.45 13.68 28.36
CA GLY A 24 40.38 14.28 27.60
C GLY A 24 39.14 13.40 27.77
N ALA A 25 38.11 13.90 28.46
CA ALA A 25 36.80 13.28 28.42
C ALA A 25 36.44 13.01 26.95
N PRO A 26 36.15 11.76 26.54
CA PRO A 26 35.85 11.48 25.16
C PRO A 26 34.64 12.32 24.79
N ARG A 27 34.76 13.13 23.73
CA ARG A 27 33.59 13.67 23.03
C ARG A 27 32.74 12.44 22.73
N ARG A 28 31.63 12.25 23.46
CA ARG A 28 30.75 11.11 23.20
C ARG A 28 30.29 11.28 21.76
N GLY A 29 30.82 10.46 20.86
CA GLY A 29 30.19 10.22 19.57
C GLY A 29 28.73 9.84 19.81
N ALA A 30 27.89 10.00 18.80
CA ALA A 30 26.51 9.53 18.88
C ALA A 30 26.48 8.06 19.36
N TYR A 31 25.42 7.67 20.06
CA TYR A 31 25.28 6.31 20.57
C TYR A 31 25.16 5.31 19.40
N GLU A 32 26.07 4.35 19.33
CA GLU A 32 26.00 3.25 18.36
C GLU A 32 25.23 2.07 18.91
N TRP A 33 24.34 1.50 18.09
CA TRP A 33 23.62 0.29 18.41
C TRP A 33 24.49 -0.96 18.23
N GLY A 34 24.21 -2.00 19.02
CA GLY A 34 24.93 -3.28 18.96
C GLY A 34 26.15 -3.30 19.88
N VAL A 35 25.94 -3.84 21.09
CA VAL A 35 26.98 -3.99 22.10
C VAL A 35 28.10 -4.89 21.58
N ARG A 36 29.36 -4.60 21.97
CA ARG A 36 30.53 -5.32 21.45
C ARG A 36 30.47 -6.84 21.68
N SER A 37 29.89 -7.28 22.79
CA SER A 37 29.75 -8.70 23.14
C SER A 37 28.78 -9.48 22.24
N THR A 38 27.87 -8.82 21.52
CA THR A 38 26.95 -9.47 20.58
C THR A 38 27.41 -9.37 19.13
N ARG A 39 28.43 -8.57 18.84
CA ARG A 39 29.05 -8.50 17.50
C ARG A 39 29.91 -9.74 17.28
N LYS A 40 30.18 -10.04 16.01
CA LYS A 40 31.16 -11.09 15.66
C LYS A 40 32.48 -10.75 16.37
N PRO A 41 33.10 -11.69 17.10
CA PRO A 41 34.35 -11.43 17.78
C PRO A 41 35.42 -11.08 16.74
N GLU A 42 36.37 -10.25 17.15
CA GLU A 42 37.55 -9.99 16.34
C GLU A 42 38.25 -11.34 16.03
N PRO A 43 38.67 -11.59 14.78
CA PRO A 43 39.44 -12.78 14.48
C PRO A 43 40.70 -12.81 15.37
N PRO A 44 41.21 -14.01 15.70
CA PRO A 44 42.44 -14.12 16.47
C PRO A 44 43.57 -13.37 15.74
N PRO A 45 44.50 -12.74 16.49
CA PRO A 45 45.65 -12.07 15.89
C PRO A 45 46.45 -13.06 15.04
N LEU A 46 47.03 -12.57 13.95
CA LEU A 46 47.87 -13.39 13.08
C LEU A 46 49.16 -13.79 13.81
N ASP A 47 49.67 -14.99 13.52
CA ASP A 47 50.96 -15.43 14.01
C ASP A 47 52.07 -14.55 13.42
N ARG A 48 53.01 -14.10 14.26
CA ARG A 48 54.08 -13.17 13.86
C ARG A 48 55.01 -13.70 12.76
N VAL A 49 55.01 -15.01 12.51
CA VAL A 49 55.78 -15.62 11.41
C VAL A 49 55.37 -15.04 10.05
N TYR A 50 54.10 -14.64 9.89
CA TYR A 50 53.60 -13.99 8.67
C TYR A 50 54.16 -12.57 8.45
N GLU A 51 54.79 -11.96 9.46
CA GLU A 51 55.42 -10.63 9.36
C GLU A 51 56.82 -10.71 8.72
N ILE A 52 57.42 -11.91 8.63
CA ILE A 52 58.80 -12.11 8.14
C ILE A 52 58.77 -12.37 6.62
N PRO A 53 59.29 -11.46 5.79
CA PRO A 53 59.28 -11.64 4.33
C PRO A 53 60.22 -12.79 3.91
N GLY A 54 59.77 -13.63 2.99
CA GLY A 54 60.58 -14.72 2.42
C GLY A 54 60.72 -15.97 3.30
N LEU A 55 60.06 -16.02 4.46
CA LEU A 55 60.02 -17.20 5.33
C LEU A 55 58.69 -17.94 5.15
N GLU A 56 58.74 -19.21 4.76
CA GLU A 56 57.54 -20.04 4.65
C GLU A 56 57.06 -20.50 6.05
N PRO A 57 55.84 -20.14 6.48
CA PRO A 57 55.33 -20.53 7.78
C PRO A 57 54.94 -22.02 7.81
N ILE A 58 55.41 -22.75 8.83
CA ILE A 58 54.99 -24.14 9.07
C ILE A 58 53.62 -24.13 9.76
N THR A 59 52.58 -24.58 9.04
CA THR A 59 51.19 -24.60 9.51
C THR A 59 50.63 -26.01 9.59
N PHE A 60 49.42 -26.16 10.14
CA PHE A 60 48.72 -27.45 10.18
C PHE A 60 47.84 -27.74 8.94
N ALA A 61 47.95 -26.97 7.85
CA ALA A 61 47.10 -27.14 6.66
C ALA A 61 47.10 -28.58 6.11
N GLY A 62 48.27 -29.20 5.97
CA GLY A 62 48.42 -30.57 5.47
C GLY A 62 47.88 -31.66 6.39
N LYS A 63 47.59 -31.34 7.67
CA LYS A 63 47.03 -32.29 8.64
C LYS A 63 45.50 -32.39 8.56
N MET A 64 44.83 -31.48 7.86
CA MET A 64 43.35 -31.41 7.75
C MET A 64 42.58 -31.29 9.09
N HIS A 65 43.28 -31.06 10.21
CA HIS A 65 42.69 -30.77 11.52
C HIS A 65 43.53 -29.75 12.29
N PHE A 66 42.89 -29.01 13.19
CA PHE A 66 43.55 -28.03 14.05
C PHE A 66 44.53 -28.71 15.02
N VAL A 67 45.67 -28.06 15.28
CA VAL A 67 46.57 -28.37 16.40
C VAL A 67 47.06 -27.09 17.08
N PRO A 68 47.12 -27.03 18.42
CA PRO A 68 47.49 -25.82 19.15
C PRO A 68 48.93 -25.30 18.95
N TRP A 69 49.86 -26.15 18.52
CA TRP A 69 51.31 -25.85 18.50
C TRP A 69 51.89 -25.56 17.12
N LEU A 70 51.06 -25.43 16.08
CA LEU A 70 51.48 -24.99 14.75
C LEU A 70 50.76 -23.70 14.39
N ALA A 71 51.38 -22.86 13.55
CA ALA A 71 50.78 -21.63 13.08
C ALA A 71 49.46 -21.90 12.33
N ARG A 72 48.50 -20.97 12.46
CA ARG A 72 47.20 -21.07 11.79
C ARG A 72 47.37 -20.79 10.29
N PRO A 73 46.93 -21.68 9.39
CA PRO A 73 47.00 -21.42 7.95
C PRO A 73 46.00 -20.34 7.52
N ILE A 74 46.33 -19.61 6.44
CA ILE A 74 45.45 -18.67 5.75
C ILE A 74 44.97 -19.36 4.46
N PHE A 75 43.69 -19.73 4.42
CA PHE A 75 43.10 -20.38 3.25
C PHE A 75 42.64 -19.33 2.21
N PRO A 76 42.76 -19.60 0.90
CA PRO A 76 42.17 -18.76 -0.12
C PRO A 76 40.63 -18.80 -0.03
N PRO A 77 39.93 -17.82 -0.61
CA PRO A 77 38.48 -17.88 -0.71
C PRO A 77 38.07 -19.11 -1.53
N TRP A 78 37.24 -19.97 -0.93
CA TRP A 78 36.67 -21.12 -1.62
C TRP A 78 35.34 -20.74 -2.27
N ASP A 79 35.20 -21.06 -3.55
CA ASP A 79 33.93 -21.02 -4.26
C ASP A 79 33.56 -22.43 -4.76
N ARG A 80 32.26 -22.67 -4.86
CA ARG A 80 31.70 -23.99 -5.19
C ARG A 80 31.89 -24.35 -6.66
N GLY A 81 31.96 -23.37 -7.57
CA GLY A 81 32.11 -23.57 -9.02
C GLY A 81 30.85 -24.11 -9.74
N TYR A 82 29.80 -24.47 -9.02
CA TYR A 82 28.51 -24.89 -9.56
C TYR A 82 27.34 -24.32 -8.73
N LYS A 83 26.17 -24.20 -9.35
CA LYS A 83 24.97 -23.64 -8.71
C LYS A 83 24.26 -24.68 -7.85
N ASP A 84 23.87 -24.30 -6.65
CA ASP A 84 22.96 -25.06 -5.79
C ASP A 84 21.91 -24.11 -5.19
N PRO A 85 20.61 -24.27 -5.52
CA PRO A 85 19.57 -23.38 -5.05
C PRO A 85 19.50 -23.23 -3.52
N ARG A 86 19.85 -24.26 -2.75
CA ARG A 86 19.74 -24.24 -1.27
C ARG A 86 20.88 -23.46 -0.61
N PHE A 87 21.99 -23.27 -1.31
CA PHE A 87 23.18 -22.59 -0.80
C PHE A 87 23.57 -21.38 -1.66
N TYR A 88 22.60 -20.85 -2.41
CA TYR A 88 22.80 -19.66 -3.23
C TYR A 88 23.11 -18.44 -2.37
N ARG A 89 24.14 -17.70 -2.75
CA ARG A 89 24.45 -16.37 -2.21
C ARG A 89 24.18 -15.38 -3.33
N SER A 90 23.23 -14.47 -3.11
CA SER A 90 22.94 -13.41 -4.08
C SER A 90 24.15 -12.50 -4.26
N PRO A 91 24.36 -11.93 -5.47
CA PRO A 91 25.40 -10.93 -5.67
C PRO A 91 25.14 -9.69 -4.79
N PRO A 92 26.16 -8.84 -4.57
CA PRO A 92 25.99 -7.52 -3.99
C PRO A 92 24.90 -6.70 -4.70
N LEU A 93 24.28 -5.78 -3.95
CA LEU A 93 23.13 -4.99 -4.45
C LEU A 93 23.44 -4.20 -5.74
N HIS A 94 24.64 -3.62 -5.84
CA HIS A 94 25.06 -2.78 -6.97
C HIS A 94 25.37 -3.58 -8.25
N GLU A 95 25.60 -4.89 -8.13
CA GLU A 95 25.82 -5.78 -9.28
C GLU A 95 24.49 -6.30 -9.85
N HIS A 96 23.36 -6.00 -9.20
CA HIS A 96 22.07 -6.48 -9.64
C HIS A 96 21.64 -5.78 -10.95
N PRO A 97 21.16 -6.51 -11.99
CA PRO A 97 20.86 -5.92 -13.30
C PRO A 97 19.81 -4.80 -13.30
N LEU A 98 18.90 -4.81 -12.32
CA LEU A 98 17.84 -3.82 -12.14
C LEU A 98 18.19 -2.70 -11.16
N TYR A 99 19.47 -2.58 -10.77
CA TYR A 99 19.95 -1.52 -9.91
C TYR A 99 19.92 -0.16 -10.64
N LYS A 100 19.46 0.87 -9.93
CA LYS A 100 19.39 2.26 -10.40
C LYS A 100 19.83 3.20 -9.27
N ASP A 101 20.56 4.25 -9.62
CA ASP A 101 21.02 5.26 -8.65
C ASP A 101 19.86 6.11 -8.10
N GLN A 102 18.88 6.44 -8.95
CA GLN A 102 17.67 7.13 -8.53
C GLN A 102 16.77 6.16 -7.77
N ALA A 103 16.48 6.46 -6.50
CA ALA A 103 15.56 5.67 -5.69
C ALA A 103 14.11 5.74 -6.21
N CYS A 104 13.38 4.64 -6.06
CA CYS A 104 11.95 4.56 -6.28
C CYS A 104 11.24 4.31 -4.95
N TYR A 105 10.20 5.09 -4.67
CA TYR A 105 9.39 4.92 -3.46
C TYR A 105 8.16 4.08 -3.77
N ILE A 106 8.15 2.86 -3.23
CA ILE A 106 7.13 1.86 -3.52
C ILE A 106 6.06 1.86 -2.42
N PHE A 107 4.81 2.11 -2.81
CA PHE A 107 3.65 1.91 -1.97
C PHE A 107 3.05 0.51 -2.20
N HIS A 108 2.91 -0.27 -1.14
CA HIS A 108 2.28 -1.59 -1.17
C HIS A 108 1.27 -1.75 -0.02
N HIS A 109 0.51 -2.83 -0.01
CA HIS A 109 -0.61 -3.04 0.91
C HIS A 109 -0.27 -3.02 2.42
N ARG A 110 1.02 -3.05 2.79
CA ARG A 110 1.53 -3.00 4.17
C ARG A 110 2.10 -1.63 4.55
N CYS A 111 2.28 -0.71 3.60
CA CYS A 111 2.62 0.68 3.91
C CYS A 111 1.51 1.30 4.76
N ARG A 112 1.90 2.09 5.76
CA ARG A 112 1.00 2.71 6.73
C ARG A 112 1.30 4.20 6.77
N LEU A 113 0.65 4.97 5.90
CA LEU A 113 0.90 6.40 5.80
C LEU A 113 0.68 7.11 7.13
N LEU A 114 1.58 8.02 7.48
CA LEU A 114 1.52 8.80 8.72
C LEU A 114 0.37 9.80 8.69
N GLU A 115 0.32 10.63 7.65
CA GLU A 115 -0.68 11.71 7.47
C GLU A 115 -1.94 11.24 6.72
N GLY A 116 -2.07 9.92 6.51
CA GLY A 116 -3.25 9.27 5.97
C GLY A 116 -3.74 9.88 4.66
N VAL A 117 -5.00 10.34 4.63
CA VAL A 117 -5.64 10.80 3.39
C VAL A 117 -4.90 11.99 2.79
N LYS A 118 -4.50 12.98 3.60
CA LYS A 118 -3.80 14.19 3.14
C LYS A 118 -2.52 13.86 2.35
N GLN A 119 -1.73 12.90 2.84
CA GLN A 119 -0.54 12.41 2.14
C GLN A 119 -0.89 11.74 0.81
N ALA A 120 -1.92 10.89 0.79
CA ALA A 120 -2.39 10.24 -0.44
C ALA A 120 -2.91 11.26 -1.47
N LEU A 121 -3.59 12.33 -1.04
CA LEU A 121 -4.09 13.38 -1.93
C LEU A 121 -2.95 14.11 -2.65
N TRP A 122 -1.88 14.41 -1.92
CA TRP A 122 -0.68 15.04 -2.47
C TRP A 122 0.07 14.13 -3.45
N LEU A 123 0.25 12.85 -3.11
CA LEU A 123 0.93 11.85 -3.95
C LEU A 123 0.18 11.60 -5.27
N THR A 124 -1.15 11.71 -5.26
CA THR A 124 -2.03 11.41 -6.41
C THR A 124 -2.53 12.65 -7.14
N LYS A 125 -2.13 13.86 -6.71
CA LYS A 125 -2.59 15.15 -7.26
C LYS A 125 -4.12 15.19 -7.40
N THR A 126 -4.81 14.93 -6.30
CA THR A 126 -6.28 14.79 -6.30
C THR A 126 -6.93 15.71 -5.26
N LYS A 127 -8.11 16.21 -5.60
CA LYS A 127 -8.97 16.99 -4.70
C LYS A 127 -9.98 16.03 -4.03
N LEU A 128 -10.09 16.14 -2.71
CA LEU A 128 -11.07 15.40 -1.93
C LEU A 128 -12.43 16.12 -1.97
N ILE A 129 -13.50 15.34 -2.08
CA ILE A 129 -14.89 15.76 -1.92
C ILE A 129 -15.53 14.83 -0.90
N GLU A 130 -16.15 15.40 0.12
CA GLU A 130 -16.88 14.63 1.12
C GLU A 130 -18.24 14.19 0.58
N GLY A 131 -18.61 12.95 0.88
CA GLY A 131 -19.84 12.33 0.39
C GLY A 131 -19.68 11.70 -0.99
N LEU A 132 -20.64 10.84 -1.36
CA LEU A 132 -20.68 10.19 -2.67
C LEU A 132 -21.36 11.09 -3.71
N PRO A 133 -21.05 10.90 -5.01
CA PRO A 133 -21.71 11.66 -6.07
C PRO A 133 -23.22 11.43 -6.09
N GLU A 134 -23.99 12.49 -6.37
CA GLU A 134 -25.46 12.43 -6.44
C GLU A 134 -25.94 11.38 -7.44
N LYS A 135 -25.28 11.27 -8.61
CA LYS A 135 -25.57 10.25 -9.63
C LYS A 135 -25.50 8.81 -9.10
N VAL A 136 -24.64 8.56 -8.11
CA VAL A 136 -24.51 7.23 -7.49
C VAL A 136 -25.62 7.04 -6.45
N LEU A 137 -25.87 8.05 -5.62
CA LEU A 137 -26.91 8.00 -4.59
C LEU A 137 -28.31 7.85 -5.18
N SER A 138 -28.60 8.53 -6.29
CA SER A 138 -29.90 8.46 -6.98
C SER A 138 -30.25 7.06 -7.48
N LEU A 139 -29.27 6.16 -7.67
CA LEU A 139 -29.52 4.78 -8.11
C LEU A 139 -30.28 3.96 -7.06
N VAL A 140 -30.13 4.28 -5.78
CA VAL A 140 -30.80 3.54 -4.69
C VAL A 140 -31.90 4.35 -4.03
N ASP A 141 -32.14 5.59 -4.46
CA ASP A 141 -33.31 6.36 -4.05
C ASP A 141 -34.60 5.81 -4.70
N ASP A 142 -34.50 5.17 -5.86
CA ASP A 142 -35.64 4.48 -6.47
C ASP A 142 -35.96 3.18 -5.70
N PRO A 143 -37.18 3.05 -5.12
CA PRO A 143 -37.62 1.82 -4.45
C PRO A 143 -37.55 0.58 -5.36
N ARG A 144 -37.57 0.74 -6.68
CA ARG A 144 -37.48 -0.39 -7.64
C ARG A 144 -36.16 -1.15 -7.57
N ASN A 145 -35.08 -0.45 -7.22
CA ASN A 145 -33.73 -1.00 -7.19
C ASN A 145 -33.40 -1.66 -5.84
N HIS A 146 -34.29 -1.58 -4.85
CA HIS A 146 -34.13 -2.24 -3.56
C HIS A 146 -34.28 -3.76 -3.68
N ILE A 147 -33.57 -4.48 -2.81
CA ILE A 147 -33.67 -5.94 -2.70
C ILE A 147 -34.95 -6.29 -1.94
N GLU A 148 -35.62 -7.38 -2.31
CA GLU A 148 -36.76 -7.91 -1.55
C GLU A 148 -36.30 -8.27 -0.13
N ASN A 149 -37.04 -7.80 0.89
CA ASN A 149 -36.67 -7.97 2.30
C ASN A 149 -35.22 -7.59 2.61
N GLN A 150 -34.70 -6.53 1.96
CA GLN A 150 -33.29 -6.12 2.01
C GLN A 150 -32.69 -6.16 3.42
N ASP A 151 -33.35 -5.52 4.38
CA ASP A 151 -32.82 -5.37 5.74
C ASP A 151 -32.72 -6.73 6.45
N GLU A 152 -33.71 -7.60 6.28
CA GLU A 152 -33.69 -8.96 6.84
C GLU A 152 -32.59 -9.81 6.19
N CYS A 153 -32.44 -9.74 4.86
CA CYS A 153 -31.37 -10.45 4.17
C CYS A 153 -29.98 -9.99 4.64
N VAL A 154 -29.79 -8.68 4.84
CA VAL A 154 -28.51 -8.13 5.34
C VAL A 154 -28.27 -8.56 6.79
N LEU A 155 -29.29 -8.53 7.65
CA LEU A 155 -29.18 -9.02 9.03
C LEU A 155 -28.82 -10.51 9.09
N ASN A 156 -29.37 -11.32 8.18
CA ASN A 156 -29.01 -12.73 8.03
C ASN A 156 -27.58 -12.93 7.55
N VAL A 157 -27.09 -12.10 6.61
CA VAL A 157 -25.68 -12.12 6.18
C VAL A 157 -24.73 -11.79 7.35
N ILE A 158 -25.05 -10.76 8.13
CA ILE A 158 -24.26 -10.37 9.31
C ILE A 158 -24.24 -11.51 10.32
N SER A 159 -25.40 -12.08 10.63
CA SER A 159 -25.55 -13.15 11.63
C SER A 159 -24.87 -14.45 11.19
N HIS A 160 -24.98 -14.79 9.91
CA HIS A 160 -24.27 -15.91 9.33
C HIS A 160 -22.75 -15.75 9.49
N ALA A 161 -22.19 -14.62 9.03
CA ALA A 161 -20.74 -14.40 9.09
C ALA A 161 -20.21 -14.34 10.54
N ARG A 162 -20.98 -13.78 11.47
CA ARG A 162 -20.55 -13.53 12.85
C ARG A 162 -20.86 -14.66 13.84
N LEU A 163 -21.69 -15.63 13.47
CA LEU A 163 -22.13 -16.69 14.38
C LEU A 163 -22.28 -18.05 13.69
N TRP A 164 -23.05 -18.14 12.61
CA TRP A 164 -23.45 -19.46 12.06
C TRP A 164 -22.42 -20.08 11.10
N GLN A 165 -21.45 -19.31 10.62
CA GLN A 165 -20.47 -19.77 9.62
C GLN A 165 -19.58 -20.91 10.12
N THR A 166 -19.16 -20.84 11.38
CA THR A 166 -18.13 -21.74 11.94
C THR A 166 -18.66 -22.47 13.16
N THR A 167 -18.01 -23.58 13.52
CA THR A 167 -18.32 -24.32 14.74
C THR A 167 -17.85 -23.60 16.02
N GLU A 168 -16.87 -22.70 15.94
CA GLU A 168 -16.45 -21.89 17.09
C GLU A 168 -17.53 -20.86 17.47
N GLU A 169 -17.71 -20.63 18.77
CA GLU A 169 -18.75 -19.72 19.30
C GLU A 169 -18.56 -18.26 18.85
N ILE A 170 -17.31 -17.80 18.76
CA ILE A 170 -16.96 -16.41 18.42
C ILE A 170 -15.93 -16.39 17.29
N PRO A 171 -16.39 -16.28 16.03
CA PRO A 171 -15.53 -16.26 14.86
C PRO A 171 -14.51 -15.11 14.89
N LYS A 172 -13.29 -15.42 14.46
CA LYS A 172 -12.22 -14.42 14.30
C LYS A 172 -12.48 -13.47 13.14
N ARG A 173 -11.91 -12.25 13.20
CA ARG A 173 -12.06 -11.22 12.14
C ARG A 173 -11.47 -11.67 10.83
N GLU A 174 -10.36 -12.39 10.88
CA GLU A 174 -9.71 -12.97 9.70
C GLU A 174 -10.64 -13.91 8.94
N THR A 175 -11.59 -14.53 9.65
CA THR A 175 -12.59 -15.45 9.13
C THR A 175 -13.83 -14.71 8.61
N TYR A 176 -14.50 -13.90 9.44
CA TYR A 176 -15.80 -13.33 9.06
C TYR A 176 -15.70 -12.11 8.12
N CYS A 177 -14.60 -11.35 8.14
CA CYS A 177 -14.45 -10.14 7.34
C CYS A 177 -14.48 -10.39 5.82
N PRO A 178 -13.80 -11.41 5.25
CA PRO A 178 -14.00 -11.75 3.84
C PRO A 178 -15.41 -12.29 3.56
N VAL A 179 -15.94 -13.16 4.43
CA VAL A 179 -17.24 -13.81 4.21
C VAL A 179 -18.40 -12.83 4.19
N ILE A 180 -18.39 -11.83 5.09
CA ILE A 180 -19.43 -10.80 5.09
C ILE A 180 -19.40 -10.01 3.77
N VAL A 181 -18.22 -9.67 3.24
CA VAL A 181 -18.13 -8.92 1.98
C VAL A 181 -18.54 -9.76 0.79
N ASP A 182 -18.08 -11.01 0.70
CA ASP A 182 -18.47 -11.92 -0.39
C ASP A 182 -19.99 -12.15 -0.40
N ASN A 183 -20.60 -12.33 0.77
CA ASN A 183 -22.05 -12.50 0.90
C ASN A 183 -22.82 -11.22 0.54
N LEU A 184 -22.32 -10.04 0.91
CA LEU A 184 -22.94 -8.77 0.50
C LEU A 184 -22.83 -8.56 -1.03
N ILE A 185 -21.69 -8.90 -1.65
CA ILE A 185 -21.54 -8.88 -3.10
C ILE A 185 -22.52 -9.85 -3.76
N GLN A 186 -22.64 -11.06 -3.23
CA GLN A 186 -23.57 -12.07 -3.73
C GLN A 186 -25.03 -11.61 -3.60
N LEU A 187 -25.38 -10.94 -2.50
CA LEU A 187 -26.69 -10.34 -2.29
C LEU A 187 -26.96 -9.24 -3.32
N CYS A 188 -26.01 -8.34 -3.58
CA CYS A 188 -26.14 -7.32 -4.63
C CYS A 188 -26.29 -7.96 -6.02
N LYS A 189 -25.52 -9.03 -6.29
CA LYS A 189 -25.57 -9.78 -7.56
C LYS A 189 -26.92 -10.47 -7.80
N SER A 190 -27.71 -10.75 -6.76
CA SER A 190 -29.05 -11.33 -6.91
C SER A 190 -30.00 -10.47 -7.76
N GLN A 191 -29.73 -9.17 -7.89
CA GLN A 191 -30.52 -8.23 -8.69
C GLN A 191 -30.29 -8.35 -10.21
N ILE A 192 -29.54 -9.36 -10.70
CA ILE A 192 -29.35 -9.62 -12.14
C ILE A 192 -30.68 -9.71 -12.90
N LEU A 193 -31.73 -10.26 -12.29
CA LEU A 193 -33.04 -10.36 -12.92
C LEU A 193 -33.65 -8.99 -13.25
N LYS A 194 -33.44 -7.99 -12.39
CA LYS A 194 -33.89 -6.61 -12.63
C LYS A 194 -32.96 -5.87 -13.59
N HIS A 195 -31.66 -6.13 -13.50
CA HIS A 195 -30.63 -5.46 -14.29
C HIS A 195 -29.72 -6.48 -15.00
N PRO A 196 -30.11 -6.97 -16.20
CA PRO A 196 -29.33 -7.97 -16.94
C PRO A 196 -27.89 -7.54 -17.28
N SER A 197 -27.62 -6.23 -17.31
CA SER A 197 -26.26 -5.68 -17.50
C SER A 197 -25.26 -6.16 -16.42
N LEU A 198 -25.73 -6.53 -15.23
CA LEU A 198 -24.92 -7.13 -14.16
C LEU A 198 -24.30 -8.49 -14.56
N ALA A 199 -24.73 -9.12 -15.65
CA ALA A 199 -24.08 -10.34 -16.16
C ALA A 199 -22.70 -10.09 -16.81
N ARG A 200 -22.34 -8.83 -17.10
CA ARG A 200 -21.10 -8.43 -17.81
C ARG A 200 -19.94 -8.09 -16.87
N ARG A 201 -19.93 -8.62 -15.64
CA ARG A 201 -18.90 -8.36 -14.62
C ARG A 201 -18.53 -9.61 -13.83
N ILE A 202 -17.29 -9.67 -13.36
CA ILE A 202 -16.75 -10.76 -12.54
C ILE A 202 -15.91 -10.24 -11.38
N CYS A 203 -15.90 -10.95 -10.26
CA CYS A 203 -15.08 -10.61 -9.11
C CYS A 203 -13.80 -11.46 -9.13
N VAL A 204 -12.65 -10.85 -9.41
CA VAL A 204 -11.36 -11.53 -9.50
C VAL A 204 -10.63 -11.45 -8.16
N GLN A 205 -10.17 -12.59 -7.67
CA GLN A 205 -9.33 -12.68 -6.47
C GLN A 205 -7.84 -12.72 -6.86
N ASN A 206 -6.96 -12.35 -5.92
CA ASN A 206 -5.50 -12.39 -6.11
C ASN A 206 -4.99 -11.59 -7.33
N SER A 207 -5.70 -10.53 -7.70
CA SER A 207 -5.24 -9.61 -8.74
C SER A 207 -4.10 -8.74 -8.20
N THR A 208 -3.10 -8.48 -9.05
CA THR A 208 -2.01 -7.56 -8.78
C THR A 208 -1.96 -6.51 -9.87
N PHE A 209 -1.59 -5.28 -9.56
CA PHE A 209 -1.36 -4.25 -10.59
C PHE A 209 -0.18 -3.37 -10.18
N SER A 210 0.46 -2.73 -11.15
CA SER A 210 1.57 -1.81 -10.93
C SER A 210 1.39 -0.55 -11.75
N ALA A 211 1.66 0.61 -11.15
CA ALA A 211 1.67 1.88 -11.85
C ALA A 211 2.81 2.74 -11.33
N THR A 212 3.52 3.39 -12.24
CA THR A 212 4.68 4.24 -11.93
C THR A 212 4.43 5.67 -12.45
N TRP A 213 4.81 6.67 -11.66
CA TRP A 213 4.71 8.08 -12.04
C TRP A 213 5.69 8.95 -11.26
N ASN A 214 5.84 10.20 -11.70
CA ASN A 214 6.67 11.20 -11.03
C ASN A 214 5.81 12.23 -10.31
N ARG A 215 6.31 12.70 -9.16
CA ARG A 215 5.79 13.85 -8.40
C ARG A 215 6.96 14.70 -7.94
N GLU A 216 7.05 15.95 -8.40
CA GLU A 216 8.16 16.85 -8.05
C GLU A 216 9.54 16.17 -8.21
N SER A 217 9.79 15.52 -9.35
CA SER A 217 11.01 14.74 -9.64
C SER A 217 11.26 13.47 -8.78
N LEU A 218 10.34 13.11 -7.89
CA LEU A 218 10.39 11.86 -7.13
C LEU A 218 9.70 10.74 -7.91
N LEU A 219 10.38 9.61 -8.06
CA LEU A 219 9.83 8.43 -8.72
C LEU A 219 9.01 7.59 -7.74
N LEU A 220 7.71 7.45 -8.03
CA LEU A 220 6.76 6.73 -7.21
C LEU A 220 6.22 5.51 -7.95
N GLN A 221 6.01 4.42 -7.21
CA GLN A 221 5.39 3.21 -7.74
C GLN A 221 4.35 2.67 -6.75
N VAL A 222 3.16 2.32 -7.25
CA VAL A 222 2.17 1.55 -6.47
C VAL A 222 2.19 0.11 -6.93
N ARG A 223 2.19 -0.81 -5.96
CA ARG A 223 1.97 -2.23 -6.17
C ARG A 223 0.70 -2.64 -5.45
N GLY A 224 -0.38 -2.69 -6.21
CA GLY A 224 -1.66 -3.20 -5.74
C GLY A 224 -1.60 -4.71 -5.61
N SER A 225 -1.97 -5.23 -4.45
CA SER A 225 -2.13 -6.66 -4.24
C SER A 225 -3.14 -6.94 -3.13
N GLY A 226 -3.81 -8.08 -3.26
CA GLY A 226 -4.80 -8.56 -2.30
C GLY A 226 -6.15 -7.87 -2.40
N GLY A 227 -7.15 -8.51 -1.80
CA GLY A 227 -8.56 -8.11 -1.95
C GLY A 227 -9.17 -8.65 -3.24
N ALA A 228 -10.41 -8.23 -3.49
CA ALA A 228 -11.18 -8.64 -4.65
C ALA A 228 -11.34 -7.46 -5.63
N ARG A 229 -11.16 -7.71 -6.92
CA ARG A 229 -11.31 -6.73 -8.00
C ARG A 229 -12.54 -7.07 -8.82
N LEU A 230 -13.61 -6.29 -8.68
CA LEU A 230 -14.75 -6.37 -9.59
C LEU A 230 -14.34 -5.76 -10.93
N SER A 231 -14.42 -6.56 -11.98
CA SER A 231 -13.97 -6.22 -13.32
C SER A 231 -15.12 -6.30 -14.31
N THR A 232 -15.19 -5.36 -15.26
CA THR A 232 -16.28 -5.20 -16.23
C THR A 232 -15.78 -5.23 -17.67
N LYS A 233 -16.70 -5.53 -18.60
CA LYS A 233 -16.46 -5.38 -20.04
C LYS A 233 -16.46 -3.93 -20.49
N ASP A 234 -17.28 -3.12 -19.86
CA ASP A 234 -17.50 -1.72 -20.22
C ASP A 234 -16.94 -0.83 -19.08
N PRO A 235 -16.28 0.32 -19.39
CA PRO A 235 -15.75 1.22 -18.37
C PRO A 235 -16.88 1.98 -17.67
N LEU A 236 -16.62 2.44 -16.44
CA LEU A 236 -17.55 3.30 -15.71
C LEU A 236 -17.69 4.68 -16.39
N PRO A 237 -18.90 5.28 -16.36
CA PRO A 237 -19.11 6.62 -16.90
C PRO A 237 -18.42 7.69 -16.04
N THR A 238 -18.13 8.83 -16.65
CA THR A 238 -17.55 9.99 -15.97
C THR A 238 -18.54 10.61 -14.98
N ILE A 239 -18.06 10.97 -13.79
CA ILE A 239 -18.88 11.59 -12.75
C ILE A 239 -18.93 13.11 -12.94
N ALA A 240 -17.78 13.76 -12.81
CA ALA A 240 -17.66 15.22 -12.89
C ALA A 240 -17.65 15.69 -14.35
N SER A 241 -18.31 16.83 -14.58
CA SER A 241 -18.31 17.52 -15.87
C SER A 241 -16.94 18.15 -16.18
N ARG A 242 -16.71 18.54 -17.44
CA ARG A 242 -15.47 19.21 -17.84
C ARG A 242 -15.25 20.52 -17.08
N GLU A 243 -16.32 21.25 -16.78
CA GLU A 243 -16.25 22.52 -16.04
C GLU A 243 -15.76 22.32 -14.60
N GLU A 244 -16.26 21.29 -13.90
CA GLU A 244 -15.79 20.93 -12.57
C GLU A 244 -14.32 20.52 -12.58
N VAL A 245 -13.89 19.78 -13.61
CA VAL A 245 -12.49 19.37 -13.79
C VAL A 245 -11.60 20.60 -14.03
N GLU A 246 -12.01 21.54 -14.88
CA GLU A 246 -11.27 22.78 -15.12
C GLU A 246 -11.21 23.66 -13.87
N ALA A 247 -12.28 23.71 -13.07
CA ALA A 247 -12.31 24.45 -11.80
C ALA A 247 -11.29 23.94 -10.77
N THR A 248 -10.81 22.69 -10.91
CA THR A 248 -9.75 22.14 -10.03
C THR A 248 -8.40 22.83 -10.18
N LYS A 249 -8.18 23.60 -11.26
CA LYS A 249 -6.96 24.41 -11.44
C LYS A 249 -6.72 25.36 -10.27
N ASN A 250 -7.80 25.93 -9.73
CA ASN A 250 -7.76 26.88 -8.62
C ASN A 250 -7.51 26.21 -7.27
N HIS A 251 -7.74 24.89 -7.15
CA HIS A 251 -7.52 24.17 -5.91
C HIS A 251 -6.02 24.00 -5.67
N VAL A 252 -5.55 24.26 -4.45
CA VAL A 252 -4.15 24.07 -4.05
C VAL A 252 -4.08 22.85 -3.12
N LEU A 253 -3.10 21.98 -3.36
CA LEU A 253 -2.88 20.80 -2.51
C LEU A 253 -2.32 21.24 -1.16
N GLU A 254 -2.89 20.71 -0.09
CA GLU A 254 -2.40 20.97 1.26
C GLU A 254 -1.01 20.34 1.45
N THR A 255 -0.09 21.12 2.00
CA THR A 255 1.25 20.65 2.39
C THR A 255 1.27 20.33 3.88
N PHE A 256 2.11 19.39 4.29
CA PHE A 256 2.22 18.94 5.68
C PHE A 256 3.66 19.02 6.20
N TYR A 257 4.32 20.15 5.89
CA TYR A 257 5.65 20.46 6.39
C TYR A 257 5.70 20.39 7.94
N PRO A 258 6.71 19.75 8.55
CA PRO A 258 7.99 19.30 7.99
C PRO A 258 8.01 17.85 7.48
N ILE A 259 6.87 17.14 7.51
CA ILE A 259 6.81 15.73 7.12
C ILE A 259 6.92 15.62 5.60
N SER A 260 7.82 14.74 5.15
CA SER A 260 8.01 14.47 3.73
C SER A 260 6.88 13.60 3.17
N PRO A 261 6.37 13.86 1.95
CA PRO A 261 5.32 13.05 1.32
C PRO A 261 5.69 11.58 1.09
N ILE A 262 6.98 11.25 1.09
CA ILE A 262 7.50 9.89 0.88
C ILE A 262 7.73 9.11 2.19
N ILE A 263 7.36 9.67 3.35
CA ILE A 263 7.41 8.93 4.62
C ILE A 263 6.55 7.67 4.57
N ASP A 264 6.99 6.60 5.23
CA ASP A 264 6.34 5.28 5.28
C ASP A 264 6.19 4.55 3.92
N LEU A 265 6.89 5.02 2.87
CA LEU A 265 7.07 4.30 1.61
C LEU A 265 8.33 3.45 1.64
N HIS A 266 8.34 2.35 0.87
CA HIS A 266 9.52 1.51 0.74
C HIS A 266 10.48 2.12 -0.30
N GLU A 267 11.54 2.78 0.19
CA GLU A 267 12.63 3.27 -0.65
C GLU A 267 13.45 2.10 -1.23
N CYS A 268 13.51 1.99 -2.56
CA CYS A 268 14.14 0.89 -3.25
C CYS A 268 14.98 1.35 -4.44
N ASN A 269 16.23 0.86 -4.53
CA ASN A 269 17.14 1.13 -5.64
C ASN A 269 17.17 0.00 -6.68
N ILE A 270 16.51 -1.12 -6.41
CA ILE A 270 16.42 -2.26 -7.33
C ILE A 270 14.97 -2.43 -7.75
N TYR A 271 14.61 -1.82 -8.88
CA TYR A 271 13.22 -1.80 -9.33
C TYR A 271 13.12 -1.78 -10.85
N ASP A 272 11.98 -2.22 -11.34
CA ASP A 272 11.59 -2.13 -12.74
C ASP A 272 10.49 -1.08 -12.93
N VAL A 273 10.67 -0.20 -13.92
CA VAL A 273 9.69 0.85 -14.25
C VAL A 273 8.74 0.25 -15.26
N LYS A 274 7.67 -0.36 -14.74
CA LYS A 274 6.65 -1.00 -15.55
C LYS A 274 5.26 -0.62 -15.06
N ASN A 275 4.34 -0.53 -16.01
CA ASN A 275 2.91 -0.44 -15.74
C ASN A 275 2.28 -1.79 -16.09
N ASP A 276 1.43 -2.28 -15.20
CA ASP A 276 0.77 -3.57 -15.33
C ASP A 276 -0.66 -3.44 -14.80
N THR A 277 -1.64 -3.77 -15.63
CA THR A 277 -3.07 -3.74 -15.27
C THR A 277 -3.50 -4.97 -14.47
N GLY A 278 -2.65 -6.00 -14.41
CA GLY A 278 -2.90 -7.27 -13.73
C GLY A 278 -3.46 -8.38 -14.60
N PHE A 279 -3.73 -8.08 -15.88
CA PHE A 279 -4.21 -9.04 -16.86
C PHE A 279 -3.43 -8.87 -18.15
N GLN A 280 -3.29 -9.96 -18.90
CA GLN A 280 -2.75 -9.90 -20.25
C GLN A 280 -3.73 -9.23 -21.20
N GLU A 281 -3.20 -8.70 -22.30
CA GLU A 281 -3.99 -8.17 -23.39
C GLU A 281 -4.99 -9.22 -23.92
N GLY A 282 -6.21 -8.79 -24.26
CA GLY A 282 -7.30 -9.68 -24.68
C GLY A 282 -8.14 -10.26 -23.54
N TYR A 283 -7.85 -9.96 -22.28
CA TYR A 283 -8.71 -10.39 -21.16
C TYR A 283 -10.13 -9.81 -21.29
N PRO A 284 -11.22 -10.62 -21.19
CA PRO A 284 -12.57 -10.15 -21.50
C PRO A 284 -13.14 -9.08 -20.56
N TYR A 285 -12.57 -8.92 -19.35
CA TYR A 285 -13.05 -7.96 -18.34
C TYR A 285 -11.89 -7.05 -17.90
N PRO A 286 -11.35 -6.19 -18.78
CA PRO A 286 -10.12 -5.47 -18.51
C PRO A 286 -10.34 -4.31 -17.53
N TYR A 287 -11.51 -3.68 -17.54
CA TYR A 287 -11.77 -2.45 -16.80
C TYR A 287 -12.08 -2.74 -15.32
N PRO A 288 -11.37 -2.11 -14.37
CA PRO A 288 -11.68 -2.21 -12.95
C PRO A 288 -12.90 -1.37 -12.62
N HIS A 289 -13.91 -2.00 -12.03
CA HIS A 289 -15.12 -1.33 -11.55
C HIS A 289 -14.99 -0.93 -10.08
N THR A 290 -14.78 -1.91 -9.19
CA THR A 290 -14.66 -1.69 -7.74
C THR A 290 -13.54 -2.54 -7.14
N LEU A 291 -12.68 -1.93 -6.32
CA LEU A 291 -11.68 -2.62 -5.51
C LEU A 291 -12.21 -2.85 -4.09
N TYR A 292 -12.36 -4.10 -3.67
CA TYR A 292 -12.75 -4.48 -2.32
C TYR A 292 -11.51 -4.77 -1.46
N LEU A 293 -11.21 -3.89 -0.51
CA LEU A 293 -10.05 -3.96 0.37
C LEU A 293 -10.47 -4.32 1.79
N LEU A 294 -9.91 -5.40 2.32
CA LEU A 294 -10.29 -5.94 3.63
C LEU A 294 -9.16 -5.76 4.65
N ASP A 295 -9.49 -5.17 5.80
CA ASP A 295 -8.63 -5.19 6.98
C ASP A 295 -9.05 -6.31 7.94
N LYS A 296 -8.61 -7.51 7.59
CA LYS A 296 -9.05 -8.74 8.24
C LYS A 296 -8.27 -9.08 9.51
N ALA A 297 -7.15 -8.42 9.83
CA ALA A 297 -6.25 -8.83 10.90
C ALA A 297 -6.93 -8.85 12.29
N ASN A 298 -6.69 -9.91 13.06
CA ASN A 298 -7.29 -10.06 14.40
C ASN A 298 -6.71 -9.07 15.42
N LEU A 299 -5.39 -8.89 15.40
CA LEU A 299 -4.69 -8.03 16.34
C LEU A 299 -4.80 -6.56 15.95
N ARG A 300 -5.22 -5.71 16.91
CA ARG A 300 -5.37 -4.26 16.71
C ARG A 300 -4.10 -3.58 16.15
N PRO A 301 -2.87 -3.90 16.59
CA PRO A 301 -1.67 -3.27 16.01
C PRO A 301 -1.43 -3.63 14.54
N HIS A 302 -1.96 -4.75 14.04
CA HIS A 302 -1.81 -5.17 12.65
C HIS A 302 -2.90 -4.62 11.73
N ARG A 303 -3.95 -4.01 12.30
CA ARG A 303 -5.01 -3.33 11.57
C ARG A 303 -4.57 -1.93 11.16
N LEU A 304 -5.01 -1.50 9.98
CA LEU A 304 -4.88 -0.13 9.52
C LEU A 304 -5.84 0.75 10.32
N GLN A 305 -5.40 1.97 10.63
CA GLN A 305 -6.34 2.97 11.14
C GLN A 305 -7.32 3.38 10.04
N PRO A 306 -8.53 3.87 10.37
CA PRO A 306 -9.52 4.25 9.36
C PRO A 306 -8.96 5.19 8.29
N ASP A 307 -8.17 6.19 8.70
CA ASP A 307 -7.57 7.14 7.77
C ASP A 307 -6.47 6.53 6.89
N GLN A 308 -5.67 5.61 7.46
CA GLN A 308 -4.67 4.85 6.71
C GLN A 308 -5.32 3.91 5.67
N LEU A 309 -6.46 3.32 6.02
CA LEU A 309 -7.22 2.46 5.10
C LEU A 309 -7.79 3.28 3.93
N ARG A 310 -8.36 4.45 4.20
CA ARG A 310 -8.84 5.37 3.14
C ARG A 310 -7.71 5.85 2.24
N ALA A 311 -6.56 6.22 2.80
CA ALA A 311 -5.38 6.59 2.04
C ALA A 311 -4.92 5.48 1.09
N LYS A 312 -4.90 4.24 1.58
CA LYS A 312 -4.61 3.05 0.77
C LYS A 312 -5.64 2.85 -0.34
N MET A 313 -6.94 3.01 -0.05
CA MET A 313 -7.99 2.93 -1.08
C MET A 313 -7.76 3.95 -2.20
N ILE A 314 -7.43 5.20 -1.86
CA ILE A 314 -7.14 6.27 -2.82
C ILE A 314 -5.95 5.89 -3.71
N LEU A 315 -4.82 5.50 -3.11
CA LEU A 315 -3.61 5.12 -3.87
C LEU A 315 -3.83 3.89 -4.76
N PHE A 316 -4.61 2.91 -4.31
CA PHE A 316 -4.90 1.72 -5.10
C PHE A 316 -5.88 2.00 -6.24
N ALA A 317 -6.93 2.78 -5.99
CA ALA A 317 -7.86 3.21 -7.04
C ALA A 317 -7.15 4.07 -8.09
N PHE A 318 -6.32 5.03 -7.65
CA PHE A 318 -5.47 5.83 -8.52
C PHE A 318 -4.51 4.96 -9.35
N GLY A 319 -3.77 4.05 -8.72
CA GLY A 319 -2.82 3.17 -9.42
C GLY A 319 -3.51 2.28 -10.46
N SER A 320 -4.71 1.76 -10.12
CA SER A 320 -5.53 0.99 -11.07
C SER A 320 -6.01 1.85 -12.24
N ALA A 321 -6.51 3.06 -11.97
CA ALA A 321 -6.95 3.98 -13.02
C ALA A 321 -5.79 4.42 -13.91
N LEU A 322 -4.61 4.68 -13.33
CA LEU A 322 -3.42 5.10 -14.07
C LEU A 322 -2.88 3.97 -14.95
N ALA A 323 -2.86 2.73 -14.45
CA ALA A 323 -2.47 1.57 -15.26
C ALA A 323 -3.41 1.41 -16.48
N GLN A 324 -4.71 1.62 -16.29
CA GLN A 324 -5.69 1.59 -17.39
C GLN A 324 -5.51 2.75 -18.37
N ALA A 325 -5.33 3.98 -17.88
CA ALA A 325 -5.12 5.14 -18.73
C ALA A 325 -3.85 4.98 -19.59
N ARG A 326 -2.77 4.44 -19.01
CA ARG A 326 -1.53 4.18 -19.76
C ARG A 326 -1.69 3.08 -20.80
N LEU A 327 -2.52 2.07 -20.54
CA LEU A 327 -2.85 1.02 -21.51
C LEU A 327 -3.67 1.59 -22.68
N LEU A 328 -4.62 2.48 -22.42
CA LEU A 328 -5.55 3.02 -23.43
C LEU A 328 -4.96 4.20 -24.24
N TYR A 329 -4.27 5.12 -23.58
CA TYR A 329 -3.90 6.43 -24.15
C TYR A 329 -2.39 6.62 -24.34
N GLY A 330 -1.61 5.58 -24.08
CA GLY A 330 -0.15 5.60 -24.12
C GLY A 330 0.49 6.13 -22.83
N ASN A 331 1.82 6.18 -22.80
CA ASN A 331 2.58 6.50 -21.59
C ASN A 331 2.79 8.01 -21.35
N ASP A 332 2.21 8.85 -22.20
CA ASP A 332 2.42 10.30 -22.18
C ASP A 332 1.74 10.97 -20.98
N ALA A 333 2.38 12.00 -20.44
CA ALA A 333 1.83 12.87 -19.41
C ALA A 333 0.93 13.93 -20.05
N LYS A 334 -0.38 13.82 -19.89
CA LYS A 334 -1.38 14.73 -20.46
C LYS A 334 -2.68 14.74 -19.66
N VAL A 335 -3.51 15.76 -19.89
CA VAL A 335 -4.90 15.76 -19.46
C VAL A 335 -5.67 14.75 -20.31
N LEU A 336 -6.48 13.90 -19.67
CA LEU A 336 -7.24 12.86 -20.35
C LEU A 336 -8.52 13.44 -20.95
N GLU A 337 -8.80 13.13 -22.21
CA GLU A 337 -10.06 13.49 -22.86
C GLU A 337 -11.23 12.69 -22.29
N GLN A 338 -10.98 11.43 -21.96
CA GLN A 338 -11.94 10.50 -21.35
C GLN A 338 -11.40 10.03 -19.99
N PRO A 339 -11.82 10.69 -18.89
CA PRO A 339 -11.43 10.32 -17.54
C PRO A 339 -11.75 8.86 -17.19
N VAL A 340 -10.88 8.22 -16.40
CA VAL A 340 -11.08 6.85 -15.93
C VAL A 340 -11.62 6.87 -14.51
N VAL A 341 -12.75 6.21 -14.28
CA VAL A 341 -13.38 6.11 -12.95
C VAL A 341 -13.15 4.72 -12.37
N VAL A 342 -12.68 4.66 -11.13
CA VAL A 342 -12.49 3.42 -10.37
C VAL A 342 -13.05 3.61 -8.96
N GLN A 343 -13.87 2.68 -8.50
CA GLN A 343 -14.41 2.71 -7.15
C GLN A 343 -13.59 1.84 -6.20
N SER A 344 -13.72 2.08 -4.90
CA SER A 344 -13.20 1.17 -3.89
C SER A 344 -14.09 1.13 -2.65
N VAL A 345 -14.17 -0.04 -2.03
CA VAL A 345 -14.80 -0.25 -0.73
C VAL A 345 -13.76 -0.82 0.23
N GLY A 346 -13.49 -0.09 1.31
CA GLY A 346 -12.65 -0.55 2.40
C GLY A 346 -13.50 -0.98 3.58
N THR A 347 -13.19 -2.10 4.22
CA THR A 347 -13.90 -2.51 5.44
C THR A 347 -13.03 -3.32 6.40
N ASP A 348 -13.33 -3.20 7.69
CA ASP A 348 -12.83 -4.10 8.73
C ASP A 348 -13.83 -5.23 9.06
N GLY A 349 -14.96 -5.31 8.33
CA GLY A 349 -16.08 -6.23 8.57
C GLY A 349 -17.20 -5.63 9.43
N ARG A 350 -17.03 -4.43 9.99
CA ARG A 350 -18.06 -3.69 10.74
C ARG A 350 -18.27 -2.27 10.22
N VAL A 351 -17.17 -1.56 9.96
CA VAL A 351 -17.12 -0.21 9.40
C VAL A 351 -16.80 -0.32 7.92
N PHE A 352 -17.46 0.49 7.11
CA PHE A 352 -17.24 0.60 5.67
C PHE A 352 -16.79 2.01 5.33
N HIS A 353 -15.89 2.09 4.36
CA HIS A 353 -15.43 3.30 3.72
C HIS A 353 -15.71 3.17 2.22
N PHE A 354 -16.25 4.21 1.62
CA PHE A 354 -16.61 4.23 0.22
C PHE A 354 -15.79 5.29 -0.51
N LEU A 355 -15.25 4.92 -1.68
CA LEU A 355 -14.47 5.80 -2.54
C LEU A 355 -14.94 5.68 -3.98
N VAL A 356 -15.12 6.83 -4.63
CA VAL A 356 -15.18 6.95 -6.09
C VAL A 356 -14.02 7.83 -6.51
N PHE A 357 -13.08 7.28 -7.29
CA PHE A 357 -11.92 8.01 -7.80
C PHE A 357 -12.08 8.27 -9.30
N GLN A 358 -11.85 9.50 -9.74
CA GLN A 358 -11.83 9.87 -11.14
C GLN A 358 -10.45 10.42 -11.52
N LEU A 359 -9.77 9.72 -12.43
CA LEU A 359 -8.50 10.12 -12.99
C LEU A 359 -8.74 11.04 -14.19
N ASN A 360 -8.38 12.32 -14.03
CA ASN A 360 -8.56 13.36 -15.04
C ASN A 360 -7.27 13.68 -15.80
N THR A 361 -6.11 13.44 -15.19
CA THR A 361 -4.80 13.77 -15.79
C THR A 361 -3.73 12.75 -15.41
N THR A 362 -2.82 12.49 -16.35
CA THR A 362 -1.55 11.77 -16.13
C THR A 362 -0.35 12.71 -16.01
N ASP A 363 -0.56 14.02 -16.20
CA ASP A 363 0.44 15.05 -15.90
C ASP A 363 0.41 15.39 -14.40
N LEU A 364 1.29 14.69 -13.68
CA LEU A 364 1.35 14.69 -12.22
C LEU A 364 2.60 15.41 -11.69
N ASP A 365 3.62 15.69 -12.50
CA ASP A 365 4.91 16.17 -11.98
C ASP A 365 4.78 17.56 -11.32
N SER A 366 4.03 18.46 -11.96
CA SER A 366 3.68 19.78 -11.40
C SER A 366 2.46 19.73 -10.47
N ASN A 367 2.44 20.61 -9.47
CA ASN A 367 1.28 20.82 -8.58
C ASN A 367 0.16 21.65 -9.24
N GLU A 368 0.48 22.36 -10.32
CA GLU A 368 -0.43 23.24 -11.03
C GLU A 368 -1.29 22.48 -12.06
N GLY A 369 -2.27 23.18 -12.62
CA GLY A 369 -3.16 22.63 -13.65
C GLY A 369 -4.29 21.77 -13.08
N VAL A 370 -4.89 20.98 -13.98
CA VAL A 370 -6.03 20.10 -13.68
C VAL A 370 -5.62 19.05 -12.65
N LYS A 371 -6.54 18.73 -11.73
CA LYS A 371 -6.34 17.74 -10.67
C LYS A 371 -7.38 16.63 -10.79
N ASN A 372 -7.03 15.49 -10.21
CA ASN A 372 -7.94 14.36 -10.08
C ASN A 372 -9.02 14.65 -9.03
N LEU A 373 -10.08 13.84 -8.99
CA LEU A 373 -11.18 13.99 -8.04
C LEU A 373 -11.40 12.69 -7.28
N ALA A 374 -11.67 12.80 -5.98
CA ALA A 374 -11.98 11.66 -5.12
C ALA A 374 -13.17 12.00 -4.20
N TRP A 375 -14.27 11.27 -4.35
CA TRP A 375 -15.43 11.33 -3.47
C TRP A 375 -15.31 10.26 -2.40
N VAL A 376 -15.33 10.66 -1.12
CA VAL A 376 -15.12 9.75 0.00
C VAL A 376 -16.26 9.88 1.00
N ASP A 377 -16.82 8.73 1.36
CA ASP A 377 -17.71 8.62 2.50
C ASP A 377 -17.07 7.76 3.59
N SER A 378 -16.93 8.36 4.78
CA SER A 378 -16.07 7.86 5.85
C SER A 378 -16.88 7.25 6.99
N ASP A 379 -16.30 6.21 7.61
CA ASP A 379 -16.73 5.66 8.90
C ASP A 379 -18.21 5.23 8.95
N GLN A 380 -18.69 4.64 7.85
CA GLN A 380 -20.05 4.14 7.72
C GLN A 380 -20.20 2.80 8.46
N LEU A 381 -20.80 2.83 9.65
CA LEU A 381 -21.08 1.64 10.44
C LEU A 381 -22.23 0.85 9.83
N LEU A 382 -22.00 -0.43 9.52
CA LEU A 382 -23.10 -1.34 9.12
C LEU A 382 -23.90 -1.79 10.35
N TYR A 383 -23.20 -2.08 11.44
CA TYR A 383 -23.77 -2.40 12.75
C TYR A 383 -22.83 -1.92 13.87
N GLN A 384 -23.37 -1.52 15.01
CA GLN A 384 -22.58 -1.01 16.14
C GLN A 384 -21.82 -2.14 16.84
N HIS A 385 -22.52 -3.23 17.17
CA HIS A 385 -21.95 -4.40 17.84
C HIS A 385 -22.69 -5.67 17.43
N PHE A 386 -22.13 -6.84 17.74
CA PHE A 386 -22.80 -8.12 17.55
C PHE A 386 -22.53 -9.00 18.77
N TRP A 387 -23.58 -9.33 19.50
CA TRP A 387 -23.53 -10.25 20.64
C TRP A 387 -23.61 -11.68 20.13
N CYS A 388 -22.51 -12.45 20.24
CA CYS A 388 -22.48 -13.87 19.88
C CYS A 388 -23.15 -14.75 20.95
N LEU A 389 -23.19 -14.29 22.20
CA LEU A 389 -23.79 -14.97 23.34
C LEU A 389 -24.75 -14.02 24.08
N PRO A 390 -25.83 -14.52 24.70
CA PRO A 390 -26.77 -13.68 25.44
C PRO A 390 -26.10 -13.11 26.70
N VAL A 391 -26.26 -11.80 26.94
CA VAL A 391 -25.72 -11.17 28.15
C VAL A 391 -26.75 -11.26 29.26
N ILE A 392 -26.49 -12.13 30.24
CA ILE A 392 -27.38 -12.34 31.39
C ILE A 392 -26.83 -11.57 32.60
N LYS A 393 -27.60 -10.63 33.15
CA LYS A 393 -27.30 -9.96 34.42
C LYS A 393 -28.46 -10.16 35.37
N LYS A 394 -28.17 -10.58 36.61
CA LYS A 394 -29.19 -10.85 37.64
C LYS A 394 -30.31 -11.80 37.16
N ARG A 395 -29.95 -12.87 36.42
CA ARG A 395 -30.87 -13.86 35.82
C ARG A 395 -31.87 -13.30 34.79
N VAL A 396 -31.63 -12.10 34.28
CA VAL A 396 -32.40 -11.49 33.19
C VAL A 396 -31.51 -11.32 31.97
N VAL A 397 -32.01 -11.68 30.80
CA VAL A 397 -31.33 -11.42 29.53
C VAL A 397 -31.40 -9.92 29.27
N VAL A 398 -30.25 -9.24 29.36
CA VAL A 398 -30.13 -7.80 29.12
C VAL A 398 -29.90 -7.50 27.64
N GLU A 399 -29.07 -8.31 27.00
CA GLU A 399 -28.79 -8.19 25.56
C GLU A 399 -29.02 -9.56 24.90
N PRO A 400 -29.91 -9.66 23.91
CA PRO A 400 -30.10 -10.88 23.14
C PRO A 400 -28.94 -11.09 22.16
N VAL A 401 -28.82 -12.31 21.63
CA VAL A 401 -27.88 -12.64 20.56
C VAL A 401 -28.29 -11.92 19.29
N GLY A 402 -27.33 -11.32 18.60
CA GLY A 402 -27.55 -10.66 17.31
C GLY A 402 -26.85 -9.31 17.13
N PRO A 403 -27.06 -8.68 15.97
CA PRO A 403 -26.53 -7.35 15.68
C PRO A 403 -27.28 -6.26 16.46
N VAL A 404 -26.54 -5.26 16.92
CA VAL A 404 -27.06 -4.08 17.62
C VAL A 404 -26.73 -2.84 16.81
N GLY A 405 -27.69 -1.92 16.67
CA GLY A 405 -27.49 -0.65 15.96
C GLY A 405 -27.20 -0.83 14.47
N PHE A 406 -27.93 -1.73 13.82
CA PHE A 406 -27.88 -1.92 12.36
C PHE A 406 -28.32 -0.64 11.63
N LYS A 407 -27.61 -0.27 10.57
CA LYS A 407 -27.91 0.90 9.74
C LYS A 407 -28.05 0.49 8.27
N PRO A 408 -29.28 0.48 7.71
CA PRO A 408 -29.50 0.04 6.33
C PRO A 408 -28.88 0.99 5.29
N GLU A 409 -28.69 2.27 5.64
CA GLU A 409 -28.04 3.27 4.79
C GLU A 409 -26.64 2.85 4.31
N THR A 410 -25.86 2.18 5.16
CA THR A 410 -24.54 1.67 4.80
C THR A 410 -24.62 0.64 3.68
N PHE A 411 -25.63 -0.24 3.73
CA PHE A 411 -25.85 -1.21 2.65
C PHE A 411 -26.41 -0.55 1.39
N ARG A 412 -27.29 0.46 1.50
CA ARG A 412 -27.76 1.21 0.32
C ARG A 412 -26.60 1.82 -0.46
N LYS A 413 -25.62 2.43 0.23
CA LYS A 413 -24.41 2.97 -0.42
C LYS A 413 -23.54 1.88 -1.06
N PHE A 414 -23.41 0.73 -0.41
CA PHE A 414 -22.72 -0.43 -0.97
C PHE A 414 -23.40 -0.93 -2.26
N LEU A 415 -24.73 -1.06 -2.25
CA LEU A 415 -25.54 -1.45 -3.40
C LEU A 415 -25.46 -0.41 -4.53
N ALA A 416 -25.53 0.88 -4.21
CA ALA A 416 -25.44 1.97 -5.17
C ALA A 416 -24.13 1.93 -5.97
N LEU A 417 -23.00 1.73 -5.29
CA LEU A 417 -21.72 1.55 -5.95
C LEU A 417 -21.72 0.32 -6.84
N TYR A 418 -22.30 -0.80 -6.38
CA TYR A 418 -22.39 -2.02 -7.18
C TYR A 418 -23.26 -1.87 -8.42
N LEU A 419 -24.35 -1.11 -8.36
CA LEU A 419 -25.27 -0.86 -9.47
C LEU A 419 -24.77 0.19 -10.47
N HIS A 420 -23.80 1.01 -10.09
CA HIS A 420 -23.20 2.01 -10.96
C HIS A 420 -22.72 1.38 -12.29
N GLY A 421 -23.06 2.00 -13.43
CA GLY A 421 -22.72 1.47 -14.75
C GLY A 421 -23.52 0.22 -15.19
N ALA A 422 -24.58 -0.17 -14.47
CA ALA A 422 -25.50 -1.24 -14.89
C ALA A 422 -26.97 -0.83 -14.95
N VAL A 423 -27.34 0.29 -14.33
CA VAL A 423 -28.71 0.82 -14.25
C VAL A 423 -28.82 2.11 -15.02
#